data_AF-A0A2R6HL32-F1
#
_entry.id   AF-A0A2R6HL32-F1
#
_cell.length_a   1.000
_cell.length_b   1.000
_cell.length_c   1.000
_cell.angle_alpha   90.00
_cell.angle_beta   90.00
_cell.angle_gamma   90.00
#
_symmetry.space_group_name_H-M   'P 1'
#
loop_
_entity.id
_entity.type
_entity.pdbx_description
1 polymer ?
#
loop_
_entity_poly.entity_id
_entity_poly.type
_entity_poly.pdbx_seq_one_letter_code
_entity_poly.pdbx_strand_id
1 'polypeptide(L)'
;MSRRTAIQAVLRVHLENVRENLSTGVSLMVPFVTIGGIFLALGYAWATFFGVGVQRMSTATGSVSWFFSNMGQNGLAVMIPVLGGAIAYSIAGRPGIAPGFLLSQIIQDGSVLRVTAEVIGLEAASSGAGYLGALVVGLVTGHVTRWLKNQQMPSVLGTAKPFIIVPVGATLLLFPVVLFAIGVPVALARLELMQLLSGIHGGQALVVGTVLGSMMAFDMGGPVNKVAYVFSFELSLYGITEPMAAVMIAGMTPPIGMALANYYAPEKYSEELYDNARSSILLGFAFVTEGAIPYAAEDPLRVIPGLMAGSAIAASASLLLEITMPAPHGGIFVMPLSNAPLLFLAVILFGSVITAVAVTALKPEDERVLSDNTNSTT
;
A
#
# COMPACT_ATOMS: atom_id res chain seq x y z
N MET A 1 -32.79 21.18 -12.90
CA MET A 1 -31.80 20.07 -12.76
C MET A 1 -32.59 18.76 -12.72
N SER A 2 -32.31 17.79 -13.59
CA SER A 2 -33.13 16.55 -13.63
C SER A 2 -32.90 15.70 -12.37
N ARG A 3 -33.92 14.96 -11.92
CA ARG A 3 -33.83 14.04 -10.76
C ARG A 3 -32.69 13.01 -10.92
N ARG A 4 -32.36 12.62 -12.17
CA ARG A 4 -31.21 11.75 -12.49
C ARG A 4 -29.87 12.46 -12.25
N THR A 5 -29.75 13.72 -12.63
CA THR A 5 -28.55 14.53 -12.42
C THR A 5 -28.27 14.76 -10.93
N ALA A 6 -29.32 14.95 -10.12
CA ALA A 6 -29.19 15.10 -8.67
C ALA A 6 -28.73 13.78 -8.00
N ILE A 7 -29.31 12.64 -8.37
CA ILE A 7 -28.88 11.32 -7.86
C ILE A 7 -27.43 11.02 -8.26
N GLN A 8 -27.04 11.31 -9.50
CA GLN A 8 -25.67 11.13 -9.97
C GLN A 8 -24.67 12.01 -9.20
N ALA A 9 -25.02 13.26 -8.89
CA ALA A 9 -24.19 14.15 -8.10
C ALA A 9 -24.00 13.63 -6.67
N VAL A 10 -25.08 13.19 -6.01
CA VAL A 10 -25.02 12.64 -4.64
C VAL A 10 -24.20 11.35 -4.61
N LEU A 11 -24.40 10.46 -5.57
CA LEU A 11 -23.64 9.21 -5.67
C LEU A 11 -22.15 9.47 -5.88
N ARG A 12 -21.81 10.42 -6.75
CA ARG A 12 -20.42 10.81 -7.02
C ARG A 12 -19.72 11.31 -5.75
N VAL A 13 -20.35 12.23 -5.03
CA VAL A 13 -19.81 12.76 -3.77
C VAL A 13 -19.65 11.65 -2.73
N HIS A 14 -20.60 10.72 -2.64
CA HIS A 14 -20.49 9.60 -1.71
C HIS A 14 -19.31 8.67 -2.06
N LEU A 15 -19.14 8.32 -3.34
CA LEU A 15 -18.02 7.50 -3.81
C LEU A 15 -16.67 8.19 -3.59
N GLU A 16 -16.59 9.50 -3.83
CA GLU A 16 -15.39 10.30 -3.58
C GLU A 16 -15.03 10.28 -2.08
N ASN A 17 -16.01 10.47 -1.19
CA ASN A 17 -15.79 10.39 0.25
C ASN A 17 -15.31 8.99 0.70
N VAL A 18 -15.93 7.91 0.20
CA VAL A 18 -15.50 6.54 0.54
C VAL A 18 -14.06 6.31 0.08
N ARG A 19 -13.73 6.69 -1.15
CA ARG A 19 -12.36 6.61 -1.70
C ARG A 19 -11.35 7.39 -0.85
N GLU A 20 -11.69 8.60 -0.43
CA GLU A 20 -10.83 9.43 0.42
C GLU A 20 -10.61 8.81 1.80
N ASN A 21 -11.68 8.30 2.43
CA ASN A 21 -11.61 7.64 3.72
C ASN A 21 -10.69 6.41 3.69
N LEU A 22 -10.80 5.59 2.64
CA LEU A 22 -9.94 4.43 2.43
C LEU A 22 -8.49 4.84 2.16
N SER A 23 -8.27 5.82 1.29
CA SER A 23 -6.92 6.33 0.97
C SER A 23 -6.22 6.89 2.20
N THR A 24 -6.95 7.61 3.07
CA THR A 24 -6.47 8.13 4.35
C THR A 24 -6.04 6.99 5.27
N GLY A 25 -6.85 5.94 5.35
CA GLY A 25 -6.54 4.72 6.08
C GLY A 25 -5.18 4.14 5.68
N VAL A 26 -4.98 3.94 4.37
CA VAL A 26 -3.72 3.37 3.85
C VAL A 26 -2.55 4.30 4.15
N SER A 27 -2.70 5.61 3.92
CA SER A 27 -1.62 6.59 4.18
C SER A 27 -1.14 6.56 5.62
N LEU A 28 -2.06 6.45 6.58
CA LEU A 28 -1.71 6.43 8.01
C LEU A 28 -1.13 5.06 8.44
N MET A 29 -1.43 3.99 7.71
CA MET A 29 -0.86 2.66 7.93
C MET A 29 0.58 2.54 7.40
N VAL A 30 0.88 3.08 6.22
CA VAL A 30 2.18 2.90 5.53
C VAL A 30 3.40 3.16 6.42
N PRO A 31 3.48 4.25 7.21
CA PRO A 31 4.63 4.48 8.09
C PRO A 31 4.92 3.34 9.07
N PHE A 32 3.90 2.65 9.58
CA PHE A 32 4.08 1.48 10.44
C PHE A 32 4.70 0.31 9.68
N VAL A 33 4.29 0.12 8.42
CA VAL A 33 4.85 -0.89 7.53
C VAL A 33 6.29 -0.57 7.16
N THR A 34 6.60 0.70 6.90
CA THR A 34 7.97 1.18 6.63
C THR A 34 8.90 0.90 7.81
N ILE A 35 8.49 1.29 9.02
CA ILE A 35 9.28 1.03 10.24
C ILE A 35 9.43 -0.48 10.44
N GLY A 36 8.32 -1.24 10.35
CA GLY A 36 8.30 -2.68 10.52
C GLY A 36 9.25 -3.41 9.55
N GLY A 37 9.14 -3.10 8.25
CA GLY A 37 9.95 -3.68 7.19
C GLY A 37 11.44 -3.34 7.31
N ILE A 38 11.79 -2.08 7.55
CA ILE A 38 13.19 -1.65 7.70
C ILE A 38 13.84 -2.29 8.92
N PHE A 39 13.16 -2.31 10.08
CA PHE A 39 13.72 -2.95 11.27
C PHE A 39 13.89 -4.45 11.08
N LEU A 40 12.95 -5.13 10.42
CA LEU A 40 13.10 -6.54 10.08
C LEU A 40 14.30 -6.77 9.14
N ALA A 41 14.51 -5.88 8.16
CA ALA A 41 15.65 -5.92 7.26
C ALA A 41 16.99 -5.73 7.96
N LEU A 42 17.08 -4.78 8.90
CA LEU A 42 18.24 -4.59 9.74
C LEU A 42 18.52 -5.83 10.59
N GLY A 43 17.47 -6.47 11.11
CA GLY A 43 17.58 -7.74 11.84
C GLY A 43 18.20 -8.85 10.99
N TYR A 44 17.70 -9.03 9.76
CA TYR A 44 18.23 -10.01 8.82
C TYR A 44 19.67 -9.70 8.39
N ALA A 45 19.98 -8.44 8.07
CA ALA A 45 21.33 -8.02 7.72
C ALA A 45 22.30 -8.30 8.87
N TRP A 46 21.93 -7.92 10.10
CA TRP A 46 22.73 -8.21 11.29
C TRP A 46 22.93 -9.71 11.50
N ALA A 47 21.86 -10.50 11.42
CA ALA A 47 21.91 -11.94 11.59
C ALA A 47 22.81 -12.63 10.54
N THR A 48 22.88 -12.06 9.33
CA THR A 48 23.68 -12.57 8.21
C THR A 48 25.16 -12.23 8.34
N PHE A 49 25.49 -10.97 8.63
CA PHE A 49 26.88 -10.50 8.61
C PHE A 49 27.61 -10.60 9.95
N PHE A 50 26.87 -10.54 11.07
CA PHE A 50 27.44 -10.36 12.41
C PHE A 50 26.82 -11.29 13.47
N GLY A 51 25.96 -12.23 13.08
CA GLY A 51 25.05 -12.89 14.04
C GLY A 51 24.84 -14.40 13.87
N VAL A 52 23.76 -14.87 14.48
CA VAL A 52 23.36 -16.28 14.69
C VAL A 52 22.87 -17.03 13.44
N GLY A 53 22.89 -16.38 12.27
CA GLY A 53 22.19 -16.82 11.07
C GLY A 53 20.70 -16.47 11.08
N VAL A 54 20.15 -16.08 9.92
CA VAL A 54 18.76 -15.61 9.76
C VAL A 54 17.73 -16.55 10.37
N GLN A 55 17.93 -17.86 10.23
CA GLN A 55 17.02 -18.90 10.74
C GLN A 55 16.87 -18.88 12.27
N ARG A 56 17.88 -18.37 13.00
CA ARG A 56 17.89 -18.30 14.46
C ARG A 56 17.59 -16.89 14.97
N MET A 57 17.30 -15.93 14.09
CA MET A 57 17.07 -14.54 14.48
C MET A 57 15.95 -14.39 15.51
N SER A 58 14.85 -15.13 15.35
CA SER A 58 13.69 -15.07 16.25
C SER A 58 13.90 -15.79 17.58
N THR A 59 14.84 -16.74 17.64
CA THR A 59 15.12 -17.56 18.83
C THR A 59 16.39 -17.15 19.57
N ALA A 60 17.25 -16.32 18.97
CA ALA A 60 18.45 -15.77 19.59
C ALA A 60 18.14 -14.59 20.51
N THR A 61 17.34 -14.85 21.54
CA THR A 61 16.90 -13.88 22.54
C THR A 61 18.09 -13.09 23.10
N GLY A 62 17.95 -11.76 23.14
CA GLY A 62 18.99 -10.84 23.63
C GLY A 62 20.04 -10.42 22.58
N SER A 63 20.04 -11.01 21.38
CA SER A 63 20.88 -10.54 20.28
C SER A 63 20.34 -9.25 19.63
N VAL A 64 21.21 -8.47 18.99
CA VAL A 64 20.81 -7.27 18.23
C VAL A 64 19.80 -7.61 17.13
N SER A 65 20.02 -8.72 16.40
CA SER A 65 19.09 -9.21 15.38
C SER A 65 17.71 -9.57 15.95
N TRP A 66 17.67 -10.09 17.18
CA TRP A 66 16.40 -10.38 17.87
C TRP A 66 15.64 -9.10 18.23
N PHE A 67 16.31 -8.07 18.75
CA PHE A 67 15.67 -6.78 19.05
C PHE A 67 15.11 -6.12 17.78
N PHE A 68 15.89 -6.10 16.69
CA PHE A 68 15.44 -5.58 15.41
C PHE A 68 14.24 -6.36 14.85
N SER A 69 14.30 -7.69 14.88
CA SER A 69 13.19 -8.55 14.47
C SER A 69 11.91 -8.30 15.29
N ASN A 70 12.03 -8.12 16.60
CA ASN A 70 10.87 -7.86 17.45
C ASN A 70 10.23 -6.52 17.13
N MET A 71 11.02 -5.45 16.98
CA MET A 71 10.49 -4.15 16.57
C MET A 71 9.82 -4.25 15.19
N GLY A 72 10.45 -4.95 14.25
CA GLY A 72 9.91 -5.19 12.91
C GLY A 72 8.55 -5.88 12.93
N GLN A 73 8.47 -7.02 13.62
CA GLN A 73 7.24 -7.80 13.76
C GLN A 73 6.12 -7.03 14.47
N ASN A 74 6.43 -6.29 15.54
CA ASN A 74 5.42 -5.48 16.24
C ASN A 74 4.90 -4.34 15.36
N GLY A 75 5.76 -3.68 14.59
CA GLY A 75 5.36 -2.63 13.64
C GLY A 75 4.43 -3.16 12.55
N LEU A 76 4.73 -4.34 12.01
CA LEU A 76 3.85 -5.01 11.05
C LEU A 76 2.54 -5.48 11.70
N ALA A 77 2.57 -6.03 12.91
CA ALA A 77 1.38 -6.55 13.59
C ALA A 77 0.29 -5.47 13.82
N VAL A 78 0.68 -4.21 14.08
CA VAL A 78 -0.28 -3.13 14.36
C VAL A 78 -0.80 -2.41 13.12
N MET A 79 -0.27 -2.66 11.93
CA MET A 79 -0.63 -1.90 10.72
C MET A 79 -2.12 -2.08 10.34
N ILE A 80 -2.66 -3.30 10.42
CA ILE A 80 -4.05 -3.60 10.04
C ILE A 80 -5.04 -2.97 11.05
N PRO A 81 -4.78 -3.04 12.37
CA PRO A 81 -5.49 -2.21 13.35
C PRO A 81 -5.42 -0.72 13.07
N VAL A 82 -4.23 -0.19 12.75
CA VAL A 82 -4.05 1.22 12.42
C VAL A 82 -4.89 1.61 11.20
N LEU A 83 -4.92 0.79 10.15
CA LEU A 83 -5.76 1.01 8.97
C LEU A 83 -7.23 1.18 9.37
N GLY A 84 -7.79 0.23 10.11
CA GLY A 84 -9.20 0.29 10.51
C GLY A 84 -9.51 1.49 11.42
N GLY A 85 -8.61 1.78 12.36
CA GLY A 85 -8.70 2.97 13.21
C GLY A 85 -8.61 4.28 12.42
N ALA A 86 -7.75 4.34 11.41
CA ALA A 86 -7.56 5.50 10.54
C ALA A 86 -8.75 5.75 9.61
N ILE A 87 -9.37 4.69 9.07
CA ILE A 87 -10.61 4.81 8.28
C ILE A 87 -11.77 5.25 9.18
N ALA A 88 -11.89 4.67 10.38
CA ALA A 88 -12.92 5.11 11.32
C ALA A 88 -12.70 6.57 11.75
N TYR A 89 -11.45 6.98 11.90
CA TYR A 89 -11.05 8.35 12.20
C TYR A 89 -11.40 9.33 11.08
N SER A 90 -11.16 8.99 9.81
CA SER A 90 -11.49 9.89 8.69
C SER A 90 -12.99 10.19 8.60
N ILE A 91 -13.84 9.25 9.05
CA ILE A 91 -15.31 9.42 9.07
C ILE A 91 -15.82 10.08 10.36
N ALA A 92 -15.34 9.64 11.53
CA ALA A 92 -15.93 10.00 12.82
C ALA A 92 -15.07 10.99 13.65
N GLY A 93 -13.84 11.26 13.24
CA GLY A 93 -12.83 11.98 14.02
C GLY A 93 -12.28 11.12 15.17
N ARG A 94 -11.66 11.78 16.16
CA ARG A 94 -10.97 11.13 17.28
C ARG A 94 -11.74 10.00 17.99
N PRO A 95 -13.07 10.09 18.22
CA PRO A 95 -13.82 9.02 18.87
C PRO A 95 -13.85 7.69 18.08
N GLY A 96 -13.58 7.70 16.78
CA GLY A 96 -13.55 6.51 15.93
C GLY A 96 -12.25 5.72 15.98
N ILE A 97 -11.16 6.31 16.45
CA ILE A 97 -9.83 5.69 16.43
C ILE A 97 -9.83 4.38 17.21
N ALA A 98 -10.21 4.41 18.50
CA ALA A 98 -10.13 3.22 19.36
C ALA A 98 -11.10 2.11 18.94
N PRO A 99 -12.39 2.38 18.63
CA PRO A 99 -13.29 1.35 18.11
C PRO A 99 -12.77 0.73 16.81
N GLY A 100 -12.36 1.56 15.84
CA GLY A 100 -11.89 1.07 14.54
C GLY A 100 -10.63 0.22 14.67
N PHE A 101 -9.70 0.63 15.55
CA PHE A 101 -8.48 -0.11 15.84
C PHE A 101 -8.77 -1.46 16.50
N LEU A 102 -9.51 -1.47 17.61
CA LEU A 102 -9.74 -2.68 18.41
C LEU A 102 -10.61 -3.70 17.68
N LEU A 103 -11.65 -3.24 16.95
CA LEU A 103 -12.49 -4.12 16.13
C LEU A 103 -11.73 -4.68 14.93
N SER A 104 -10.78 -3.93 14.37
CA SER A 104 -9.93 -4.45 13.30
C SER A 104 -8.86 -5.41 13.82
N GLN A 105 -8.39 -5.21 15.07
CA GLN A 105 -7.44 -6.11 15.74
C GLN A 105 -8.09 -7.45 16.10
N ILE A 106 -9.30 -7.45 16.67
CA ILE A 106 -9.92 -8.70 17.13
C ILE A 106 -10.18 -9.68 15.97
N ILE A 107 -10.49 -9.17 14.77
CA ILE A 107 -10.66 -10.00 13.58
C ILE A 107 -9.33 -10.43 12.96
N GLN A 108 -8.18 -9.91 13.39
CA GLN A 108 -6.88 -10.48 13.00
C GLN A 108 -6.51 -11.71 13.81
N ASP A 109 -7.12 -11.89 14.98
CA ASP A 109 -6.90 -13.06 15.80
C ASP A 109 -7.62 -14.28 15.20
N GLY A 110 -6.85 -15.10 14.48
CA GLY A 110 -7.35 -16.33 13.87
C GLY A 110 -7.89 -17.33 14.90
N SER A 111 -7.45 -17.29 16.17
CA SER A 111 -8.01 -18.14 17.22
C SER A 111 -9.42 -17.71 17.61
N VAL A 112 -9.67 -16.39 17.64
CA VAL A 112 -11.00 -15.82 17.88
C VAL A 112 -11.93 -16.12 16.71
N LEU A 113 -11.48 -15.90 15.46
CA LEU A 113 -12.31 -16.20 14.29
C LEU A 113 -12.61 -17.68 14.13
N ARG A 114 -11.66 -18.56 14.45
CA ARG A 114 -11.89 -20.01 14.47
C ARG A 114 -13.04 -20.38 15.41
N VAL A 115 -12.97 -19.95 16.67
CA VAL A 115 -14.04 -20.23 17.65
C VAL A 115 -15.36 -19.58 17.23
N THR A 116 -15.30 -18.37 16.64
CA THR A 116 -16.48 -17.67 16.11
C THR A 116 -17.14 -18.48 14.99
N ALA A 117 -16.37 -19.05 14.07
CA ALA A 117 -16.86 -19.88 12.97
C ALA A 117 -17.51 -21.18 13.50
N GLU A 118 -16.87 -21.82 14.47
CA GLU A 118 -17.40 -23.03 15.13
C GLU A 118 -18.77 -22.77 15.78
N VAL A 119 -18.94 -21.61 16.44
CA VAL A 119 -20.22 -21.21 17.07
C VAL A 119 -21.37 -21.09 16.06
N ILE A 120 -21.08 -20.69 14.81
CA ILE A 120 -22.08 -20.56 13.74
C ILE A 120 -22.14 -21.77 12.80
N GLY A 121 -21.49 -22.87 13.17
CA GLY A 121 -21.51 -24.13 12.42
C GLY A 121 -20.74 -24.11 11.11
N LEU A 122 -19.78 -23.20 10.96
CA LEU A 122 -18.88 -23.13 9.81
C LEU A 122 -17.54 -23.80 10.15
N GLU A 123 -16.82 -24.23 9.11
CA GLU A 123 -15.47 -24.76 9.28
C GLU A 123 -14.52 -23.70 9.84
N ALA A 124 -13.59 -24.19 10.65
CA ALA A 124 -12.58 -23.40 11.36
C ALA A 124 -11.64 -22.65 10.39
N ALA A 125 -11.96 -21.40 10.06
CA ALA A 125 -10.98 -20.48 9.49
C ALA A 125 -10.01 -20.04 10.59
N SER A 126 -8.80 -20.62 10.63
CA SER A 126 -7.74 -20.26 11.59
C SER A 126 -6.98 -18.98 11.22
N SER A 127 -7.48 -18.25 10.23
CA SER A 127 -6.81 -17.12 9.62
C SER A 127 -7.61 -15.85 9.90
N GLY A 128 -6.93 -14.73 10.16
CA GLY A 128 -7.59 -13.44 10.43
C GLY A 128 -8.46 -12.95 9.25
N ALA A 129 -9.18 -11.85 9.38
CA ALA A 129 -9.91 -11.25 8.25
C ALA A 129 -9.00 -10.39 7.35
N GLY A 130 -7.75 -10.16 7.78
CA GLY A 130 -6.75 -9.46 6.99
C GLY A 130 -7.08 -8.00 6.74
N TYR A 131 -6.43 -7.44 5.74
CA TYR A 131 -6.63 -6.08 5.29
C TYR A 131 -8.07 -5.83 4.79
N LEU A 132 -8.65 -6.78 4.04
CA LEU A 132 -10.03 -6.68 3.53
C LEU A 132 -11.04 -6.51 4.68
N GLY A 133 -10.85 -7.28 5.76
CA GLY A 133 -11.68 -7.15 6.96
C GLY A 133 -11.57 -5.76 7.57
N ALA A 134 -10.35 -5.24 7.72
CA ALA A 134 -10.12 -3.92 8.31
C ALA A 134 -10.64 -2.75 7.45
N LEU A 135 -10.68 -2.88 6.12
CA LEU A 135 -11.36 -1.90 5.26
C LEU A 135 -12.85 -1.80 5.60
N VAL A 136 -13.54 -2.95 5.61
CA VAL A 136 -14.98 -3.02 5.86
C VAL A 136 -15.29 -2.59 7.29
N VAL A 137 -14.54 -3.12 8.26
CA VAL A 137 -14.71 -2.78 9.68
C VAL A 137 -14.41 -1.32 9.95
N GLY A 138 -13.36 -0.75 9.37
CA GLY A 138 -13.05 0.67 9.49
C GLY A 138 -14.19 1.55 8.98
N LEU A 139 -14.73 1.25 7.79
CA LEU A 139 -15.86 1.98 7.20
C LEU A 139 -17.13 1.89 8.06
N VAL A 140 -17.52 0.67 8.44
CA VAL A 140 -18.74 0.43 9.25
C VAL A 140 -18.60 1.10 10.62
N THR A 141 -17.43 0.94 11.25
CA THR A 141 -17.14 1.55 12.56
C THR A 141 -17.19 3.07 12.47
N GLY A 142 -16.57 3.67 11.47
CA GLY A 142 -16.63 5.12 11.25
C GLY A 142 -18.06 5.66 11.17
N HIS A 143 -18.93 4.99 10.40
CA HIS A 143 -20.32 5.42 10.26
C HIS A 143 -21.13 5.27 11.56
N VAL A 144 -20.97 4.13 12.26
CA VAL A 144 -21.67 3.87 13.53
C VAL A 144 -21.19 4.81 14.63
N THR A 145 -19.88 5.03 14.75
CA THR A 145 -19.32 5.99 15.70
C THR A 145 -19.80 7.41 15.40
N ARG A 146 -19.85 7.83 14.12
CA ARG A 146 -20.39 9.13 13.72
C ARG A 146 -21.87 9.27 14.08
N TRP A 147 -22.66 8.22 13.85
CA TRP A 147 -24.07 8.18 14.23
C TRP A 147 -24.24 8.34 15.74
N LEU A 148 -23.49 7.59 16.55
CA LEU A 148 -23.56 7.64 18.01
C LEU A 148 -23.07 8.99 18.56
N LYS A 149 -22.03 9.57 17.95
CA LYS A 149 -21.53 10.91 18.24
C LYS A 149 -22.62 11.98 18.04
N ASN A 150 -23.49 11.81 17.05
CA ASN A 150 -24.53 12.78 16.70
C ASN A 150 -25.82 12.62 17.52
N GLN A 151 -25.97 11.55 18.32
CA GLN A 151 -27.14 11.37 19.17
C GLN A 151 -27.21 12.43 20.26
N GLN A 152 -28.39 12.99 20.51
CA GLN A 152 -28.57 13.91 21.63
C GLN A 152 -28.47 13.14 22.95
N MET A 153 -27.72 13.69 23.90
CA MET A 153 -27.57 13.11 25.24
C MET A 153 -27.77 14.20 26.29
N PRO A 154 -28.29 13.84 27.49
CA PRO A 154 -28.40 14.76 28.60
C PRO A 154 -27.06 15.47 28.88
N SER A 155 -27.10 16.74 29.28
CA SER A 155 -25.91 17.57 29.53
C SER A 155 -24.94 16.93 30.52
N VAL A 156 -25.44 16.17 31.50
CA VAL A 156 -24.67 15.40 32.50
C VAL A 156 -23.70 14.41 31.84
N LEU A 157 -24.06 13.87 30.67
CA LEU A 157 -23.25 12.90 29.92
C LEU A 157 -22.33 13.54 28.89
N GLY A 158 -22.43 14.86 28.67
CA GLY A 158 -21.70 15.58 27.62
C GLY A 158 -20.19 15.40 27.69
N THR A 159 -19.61 15.48 28.90
CA THR A 159 -18.16 15.33 29.12
C THR A 159 -17.67 13.90 28.91
N ALA A 160 -18.47 12.90 29.28
CA ALA A 160 -18.12 11.49 29.11
C ALA A 160 -18.35 10.98 27.67
N LYS A 161 -19.19 11.68 26.90
CA LYS A 161 -19.65 11.23 25.59
C LYS A 161 -18.54 10.89 24.59
N PRO A 162 -17.58 11.79 24.28
CA PRO A 162 -16.56 11.49 23.26
C PRO A 162 -15.47 10.50 23.74
N PHE A 163 -15.31 10.30 25.05
CA PHE A 163 -14.22 9.50 25.62
C PHE A 163 -14.65 8.11 26.09
N ILE A 164 -15.90 7.96 26.53
CA ILE A 164 -16.42 6.70 27.09
C ILE A 164 -17.61 6.23 26.25
N ILE A 165 -18.67 7.03 26.18
CA ILE A 165 -19.96 6.55 25.67
C ILE A 165 -19.89 6.21 24.19
N VAL A 166 -19.32 7.10 23.37
CA VAL A 166 -19.20 6.89 21.93
C VAL A 166 -18.24 5.75 21.60
N PRO A 167 -17.00 5.70 22.13
CA PRO A 167 -16.11 4.59 21.85
C PRO A 167 -16.65 3.24 22.33
N VAL A 168 -17.08 3.14 23.59
CA VAL A 168 -17.56 1.87 24.15
C VAL A 168 -18.86 1.43 23.49
N GLY A 169 -19.81 2.36 23.28
CA GLY A 169 -21.08 2.04 22.66
C GLY A 169 -20.95 1.60 21.20
N ALA A 170 -20.07 2.25 20.42
CA ALA A 170 -19.79 1.83 19.05
C ALA A 170 -19.16 0.44 19.01
N THR A 171 -18.16 0.17 19.87
CA THR A 171 -17.54 -1.15 19.97
C THR A 171 -18.55 -2.20 20.39
N LEU A 172 -19.35 -1.96 21.43
CA LEU A 172 -20.34 -2.92 21.93
C LEU A 172 -21.38 -3.27 20.86
N LEU A 173 -21.87 -2.28 20.13
CA LEU A 173 -22.88 -2.49 19.09
C LEU A 173 -22.30 -3.28 17.91
N LEU A 174 -21.04 -3.03 17.55
CA LEU A 174 -20.41 -3.64 16.39
C LEU A 174 -19.70 -4.94 16.67
N PHE A 175 -19.27 -5.20 17.90
CA PHE A 175 -18.49 -6.38 18.25
C PHE A 175 -19.09 -7.70 17.72
N PRO A 176 -20.38 -8.02 17.93
CA PRO A 176 -20.96 -9.24 17.36
C PRO A 176 -21.03 -9.19 15.82
N VAL A 177 -21.38 -8.05 15.23
CA VAL A 177 -21.49 -7.91 13.77
C VAL A 177 -20.12 -8.12 13.12
N VAL A 178 -19.08 -7.52 13.69
CA VAL A 178 -17.70 -7.59 13.21
C VAL A 178 -17.16 -9.01 13.30
N LEU A 179 -17.45 -9.76 14.36
CA LEU A 179 -17.01 -11.15 14.48
C LEU A 179 -17.77 -12.06 13.52
N PHE A 180 -19.10 -12.11 13.65
CA PHE A 180 -19.92 -13.14 13.01
C PHE A 180 -20.27 -12.81 11.56
N ALA A 181 -20.63 -11.56 11.25
CA ALA A 181 -21.12 -11.18 9.93
C ALA A 181 -20.03 -10.66 8.98
N ILE A 182 -18.88 -10.21 9.51
CA ILE A 182 -17.78 -9.66 8.70
C ILE A 182 -16.54 -10.55 8.80
N GLY A 183 -16.04 -10.79 10.02
CA GLY A 183 -14.78 -11.47 10.27
C GLY A 183 -14.72 -12.87 9.66
N VAL A 184 -15.67 -13.73 10.01
CA VAL A 184 -15.71 -15.11 9.50
C VAL A 184 -15.90 -15.16 7.97
N PRO A 185 -16.90 -14.49 7.36
CA PRO A 185 -17.07 -14.54 5.91
C PRO A 185 -15.87 -14.01 5.14
N VAL A 186 -15.23 -12.93 5.62
CA VAL A 186 -14.06 -12.36 4.96
C VAL A 186 -12.84 -13.28 5.09
N ALA A 187 -12.64 -13.91 6.25
CA ALA A 187 -11.56 -14.88 6.43
C ALA A 187 -11.69 -16.09 5.49
N LEU A 188 -12.92 -16.58 5.28
CA LEU A 188 -13.21 -17.67 4.33
C LEU A 188 -12.97 -17.23 2.88
N ALA A 189 -13.54 -16.09 2.47
CA ALA A 189 -13.34 -15.56 1.11
C ALA A 189 -11.85 -15.33 0.80
N ARG A 190 -11.07 -14.92 1.81
CA ARG A 190 -9.63 -14.76 1.65
C ARG A 190 -8.91 -16.10 1.46
N LEU A 191 -9.29 -17.15 2.18
CA LEU A 191 -8.68 -18.47 2.03
C LEU A 191 -8.83 -18.98 0.59
N GLU A 192 -10.01 -18.78 -0.01
CA GLU A 192 -10.24 -19.10 -1.42
C GLU A 192 -9.37 -18.25 -2.36
N LEU A 193 -9.27 -16.94 -2.10
CA LEU A 193 -8.42 -16.04 -2.89
C LEU A 193 -6.94 -16.48 -2.83
N MET A 194 -6.45 -16.88 -1.67
CA MET A 194 -5.08 -17.36 -1.52
C MET A 194 -4.82 -18.65 -2.29
N GLN A 195 -5.78 -19.60 -2.27
CA GLN A 195 -5.68 -20.84 -3.04
C GLN A 195 -5.65 -20.59 -4.55
N LEU A 196 -6.40 -19.59 -5.02
CA LEU A 196 -6.39 -19.19 -6.43
C LEU A 196 -5.02 -18.62 -6.85
N LEU A 197 -4.37 -17.84 -5.98
CA LEU A 197 -3.17 -17.08 -6.30
C LEU A 197 -1.86 -17.83 -6.04
N SER A 198 -1.86 -18.84 -5.17
CA SER A 198 -0.68 -19.68 -4.91
C SER A 198 -0.23 -20.53 -6.10
N GLY A 199 -1.02 -20.58 -7.18
CA GLY A 199 -0.71 -21.28 -8.43
C GLY A 199 -0.35 -20.38 -9.62
N ILE A 200 -0.05 -19.09 -9.42
CA ILE A 200 0.29 -18.17 -10.52
C ILE A 200 1.63 -18.58 -11.14
N HIS A 201 1.59 -19.16 -12.34
CA HIS A 201 2.77 -19.49 -13.15
C HIS A 201 2.55 -19.16 -14.63
N GLY A 202 3.65 -19.04 -15.38
CA GLY A 202 3.62 -18.88 -16.84
C GLY A 202 2.82 -17.66 -17.31
N GLY A 203 1.84 -17.87 -18.21
CA GLY A 203 1.04 -16.78 -18.78
C GLY A 203 0.21 -15.98 -17.77
N GLN A 204 -0.16 -16.56 -16.63
CA GLN A 204 -0.89 -15.85 -15.58
C GLN A 204 -0.01 -14.79 -14.90
N ALA A 205 1.28 -15.08 -14.71
CA ALA A 205 2.25 -14.15 -14.15
C ALA A 205 2.39 -12.87 -15.00
N LEU A 206 2.32 -13.00 -16.33
CA LEU A 206 2.33 -11.85 -17.24
C LEU A 206 1.09 -10.96 -17.05
N VAL A 207 -0.10 -11.56 -16.96
CA VAL A 207 -1.35 -10.80 -16.79
C VAL A 207 -1.36 -10.09 -15.44
N VAL A 208 -1.06 -10.83 -14.36
CA VAL A 208 -1.04 -10.29 -13.00
C VAL A 208 0.03 -9.20 -12.89
N GLY A 209 1.24 -9.43 -13.40
CA GLY A 209 2.32 -8.45 -13.39
C GLY A 209 1.97 -7.18 -14.16
N THR A 210 1.37 -7.32 -15.34
CA THR A 210 0.95 -6.18 -16.16
C THR A 210 -0.08 -5.33 -15.44
N VAL A 211 -1.10 -5.95 -14.83
CA VAL A 211 -2.14 -5.25 -14.07
C VAL A 211 -1.55 -4.57 -12.85
N LEU A 212 -0.81 -5.29 -12.00
CA LEU A 212 -0.22 -4.74 -10.78
C LEU A 212 0.78 -3.63 -11.08
N GLY A 213 1.65 -3.82 -12.07
CA GLY A 213 2.63 -2.81 -12.47
C GLY A 213 1.97 -1.56 -13.03
N SER A 214 0.96 -1.70 -13.88
CA SER A 214 0.18 -0.56 -14.40
C SER A 214 -0.51 0.21 -13.28
N MET A 215 -1.13 -0.50 -12.34
CA MET A 215 -1.80 0.12 -11.20
C MET A 215 -0.85 0.89 -10.29
N MET A 216 0.36 0.36 -10.05
CA MET A 216 1.39 1.04 -9.27
C MET A 216 1.82 2.37 -9.92
N ALA A 217 1.85 2.47 -11.24
CA ALA A 217 2.29 3.69 -11.92
C ALA A 217 1.18 4.69 -12.19
N PHE A 218 -0.08 4.25 -12.23
CA PHE A 218 -1.21 5.02 -12.77
C PHE A 218 -1.42 6.38 -12.11
N ASP A 219 -1.34 6.43 -10.78
CA ASP A 219 -1.59 7.64 -9.98
C ASP A 219 -0.49 7.92 -8.94
N MET A 220 0.71 7.37 -9.14
CA MET A 220 1.96 7.67 -8.41
C MET A 220 1.79 7.82 -6.88
N GLY A 221 1.19 6.82 -6.22
CA GLY A 221 0.90 6.85 -4.78
C GLY A 221 -0.56 7.19 -4.44
N GLY A 222 -1.38 7.42 -5.46
CA GLY A 222 -2.82 7.58 -5.34
C GLY A 222 -3.56 6.26 -5.02
N PRO A 223 -4.90 6.29 -5.03
CA PRO A 223 -5.73 5.16 -4.65
C PRO A 223 -5.55 3.89 -5.50
N VAL A 224 -5.25 4.00 -6.79
CA VAL A 224 -5.06 2.82 -7.66
C VAL A 224 -3.75 2.11 -7.30
N ASN A 225 -2.67 2.87 -7.14
CA ASN A 225 -1.39 2.36 -6.64
C ASN A 225 -1.57 1.67 -5.28
N LYS A 226 -2.24 2.32 -4.34
CA LYS A 226 -2.48 1.78 -2.99
C LYS A 226 -3.25 0.46 -3.01
N VAL A 227 -4.22 0.29 -3.91
CA VAL A 227 -4.95 -0.98 -4.04
C VAL A 227 -4.01 -2.10 -4.49
N ALA A 228 -3.14 -1.86 -5.47
CA ALA A 228 -2.16 -2.85 -5.92
C ALA A 228 -1.17 -3.21 -4.81
N TYR A 229 -0.62 -2.20 -4.12
CA TYR A 229 0.28 -2.41 -2.98
C TYR A 229 -0.36 -3.26 -1.89
N VAL A 230 -1.57 -2.89 -1.46
CA VAL A 230 -2.33 -3.59 -0.43
C VAL A 230 -2.63 -5.04 -0.81
N PHE A 231 -3.00 -5.27 -2.07
CA PHE A 231 -3.30 -6.60 -2.57
C PHE A 231 -2.06 -7.49 -2.45
N SER A 232 -0.91 -7.05 -2.99
CA SER A 232 0.35 -7.78 -2.87
C SER A 232 0.82 -7.93 -1.43
N PHE A 233 0.54 -6.93 -0.60
CA PHE A 233 0.85 -6.95 0.81
C PHE A 233 0.10 -8.04 1.56
N GLU A 234 -1.21 -8.15 1.36
CA GLU A 234 -2.02 -9.19 1.99
C GLU A 234 -1.47 -10.58 1.64
N LEU A 235 -1.06 -10.82 0.40
CA LEU A 235 -0.48 -12.09 -0.03
C LEU A 235 0.85 -12.41 0.68
N SER A 236 1.69 -11.39 0.89
CA SER A 236 2.99 -11.55 1.54
C SER A 236 2.89 -12.07 2.98
N LEU A 237 1.80 -11.76 3.69
CA LEU A 237 1.53 -12.26 5.05
C LEU A 237 1.38 -13.78 5.11
N TYR A 238 1.14 -14.43 3.97
CA TYR A 238 0.94 -15.88 3.86
C TYR A 238 2.08 -16.57 3.11
N GLY A 239 3.20 -15.88 2.90
CA GLY A 239 4.37 -16.44 2.23
C GLY A 239 4.35 -16.34 0.71
N ILE A 240 3.27 -15.82 0.10
CA ILE A 240 3.22 -15.50 -1.33
C ILE A 240 3.82 -14.11 -1.52
N THR A 241 5.14 -14.05 -1.76
CA THR A 241 5.94 -12.82 -1.68
C THR A 241 6.41 -12.30 -3.05
N GLU A 242 6.09 -13.01 -4.12
CA GLU A 242 6.35 -12.63 -5.51
C GLU A 242 5.54 -11.37 -5.93
N PRO A 243 4.22 -11.29 -5.65
CA PRO A 243 3.46 -10.08 -5.95
C PRO A 243 3.96 -8.84 -5.21
N MET A 244 4.54 -9.03 -4.01
CA MET A 244 5.16 -7.96 -3.24
C MET A 244 6.41 -7.43 -3.95
N ALA A 245 7.31 -8.32 -4.39
CA ALA A 245 8.47 -7.90 -5.16
C ALA A 245 8.06 -7.15 -6.43
N ALA A 246 7.05 -7.65 -7.15
CA ALA A 246 6.57 -7.05 -8.38
C ALA A 246 6.05 -5.63 -8.18
N VAL A 247 5.22 -5.37 -7.16
CA VAL A 247 4.71 -4.01 -6.90
C VAL A 247 5.79 -3.06 -6.38
N MET A 248 6.75 -3.57 -5.60
CA MET A 248 7.89 -2.77 -5.14
C MET A 248 8.74 -2.32 -6.33
N ILE A 249 9.18 -3.26 -7.15
CA ILE A 249 9.92 -2.98 -8.38
C ILE A 249 9.13 -1.99 -9.25
N ALA A 250 7.85 -2.28 -9.50
CA ALA A 250 7.00 -1.43 -10.32
C ALA A 250 6.88 -0.01 -9.81
N GLY A 251 6.75 0.24 -8.50
CA GLY A 251 6.64 1.60 -7.97
C GLY A 251 7.97 2.34 -7.82
N MET A 252 9.11 1.65 -7.88
CA MET A 252 10.44 2.28 -7.94
C MET A 252 10.77 2.80 -9.35
N THR A 253 10.22 2.16 -10.39
CA THR A 253 10.55 2.48 -11.79
C THR A 253 10.10 3.86 -12.30
N PRO A 254 8.95 4.46 -11.91
CA PRO A 254 8.50 5.72 -12.48
C PRO A 254 9.43 6.90 -12.19
N PRO A 255 9.82 7.20 -10.94
CA PRO A 255 10.67 8.35 -10.67
C PRO A 255 12.12 8.16 -11.17
N ILE A 256 12.65 6.93 -11.16
CA ILE A 256 13.98 6.64 -11.76
C ILE A 256 13.91 6.81 -13.27
N GLY A 257 12.87 6.27 -13.93
CA GLY A 257 12.67 6.39 -15.36
C GLY A 257 12.49 7.83 -15.82
N MET A 258 11.76 8.66 -15.05
CA MET A 258 11.65 10.09 -15.34
C MET A 258 12.98 10.82 -15.25
N ALA A 259 13.79 10.52 -14.22
CA ALA A 259 15.12 11.12 -14.11
C ALA A 259 16.04 10.70 -15.28
N LEU A 260 15.99 9.44 -15.70
CA LEU A 260 16.73 8.95 -16.86
C LEU A 260 16.27 9.62 -18.17
N ALA A 261 14.96 9.76 -18.37
CA ALA A 261 14.40 10.46 -19.53
C ALA A 261 14.87 11.92 -19.57
N ASN A 262 14.89 12.57 -18.41
CA ASN A 262 15.32 13.95 -18.24
C ASN A 262 16.80 14.15 -18.55
N TYR A 263 17.69 13.31 -18.00
CA TYR A 263 19.12 13.41 -18.32
C TYR A 263 19.44 13.06 -19.78
N TYR A 264 18.65 12.19 -20.41
CA TYR A 264 18.87 11.78 -21.79
C TYR A 264 18.38 12.82 -22.81
N ALA A 265 17.24 13.47 -22.55
CA ALA A 265 16.61 14.46 -23.42
C ALA A 265 16.24 15.73 -22.63
N PRO A 266 17.23 16.46 -22.07
CA PRO A 266 16.98 17.62 -21.21
C PRO A 266 16.18 18.73 -21.89
N GLU A 267 16.24 18.84 -23.22
CA GLU A 267 15.47 19.79 -24.04
C GLU A 267 13.95 19.60 -23.97
N LYS A 268 13.46 18.50 -23.38
CA LYS A 268 12.03 18.18 -23.21
C LYS A 268 11.49 18.54 -21.82
N TYR A 269 12.31 19.14 -20.96
CA TYR A 269 11.97 19.40 -19.56
C TYR A 269 12.39 20.80 -19.14
N SER A 270 11.59 21.43 -18.29
CA SER A 270 11.95 22.71 -17.68
C SER A 270 13.16 22.57 -16.73
N GLU A 271 13.84 23.69 -16.45
CA GLU A 271 14.96 23.74 -15.50
C GLU A 271 14.55 23.21 -14.11
N GLU A 272 13.33 23.53 -13.65
CA GLU A 272 12.79 23.01 -12.39
C GLU A 272 12.68 21.47 -12.39
N LEU A 273 12.24 20.87 -13.51
CA LEU A 273 12.17 19.42 -13.61
C LEU A 273 13.56 18.79 -13.71
N TYR A 274 14.50 19.45 -14.41
CA TYR A 274 15.90 19.02 -14.49
C TYR A 274 16.55 18.93 -13.11
N ASP A 275 16.40 19.97 -12.28
CA ASP A 275 16.91 19.96 -10.90
C ASP A 275 16.25 18.88 -10.03
N ASN A 276 14.98 18.56 -10.30
CA ASN A 276 14.24 17.50 -9.63
C ASN A 276 14.63 16.08 -10.08
N ALA A 277 15.47 15.88 -11.10
CA ALA A 277 15.87 14.55 -11.54
C ALA A 277 16.69 13.81 -10.47
N ARG A 278 17.57 14.51 -9.74
CA ARG A 278 18.39 13.91 -8.67
C ARG A 278 17.53 13.41 -7.51
N SER A 279 16.59 14.24 -7.06
CA SER A 279 15.67 13.86 -5.98
C SER A 279 14.79 12.69 -6.41
N SER A 280 14.33 12.66 -7.66
CA SER A 280 13.52 11.57 -8.22
C SER A 280 14.23 10.22 -8.19
N ILE A 281 15.53 10.16 -8.49
CA ILE A 281 16.30 8.90 -8.35
C ILE A 281 16.29 8.41 -6.89
N LEU A 282 16.55 9.30 -5.93
CA LEU A 282 16.57 8.94 -4.51
C LEU A 282 15.20 8.47 -4.02
N LEU A 283 14.13 9.18 -4.40
CA LEU A 283 12.75 8.80 -4.09
C LEU A 283 12.39 7.45 -4.72
N GLY A 284 12.79 7.23 -5.96
CA GLY A 284 12.60 5.95 -6.63
C GLY A 284 13.27 4.79 -5.92
N PHE A 285 14.55 4.94 -5.57
CA PHE A 285 15.23 3.93 -4.76
C PHE A 285 14.64 3.77 -3.36
N ALA A 286 14.00 4.79 -2.80
CA ALA A 286 13.27 4.70 -1.54
C ALA A 286 11.86 4.11 -1.67
N PHE A 287 11.44 3.68 -2.87
CA PHE A 287 10.07 3.21 -3.17
C PHE A 287 9.00 4.28 -2.89
N VAL A 288 9.32 5.52 -3.26
CA VAL A 288 8.44 6.69 -3.22
C VAL A 288 8.11 7.08 -4.67
N THR A 289 7.00 6.56 -5.19
CA THR A 289 6.58 6.75 -6.58
C THR A 289 6.22 8.21 -6.89
N GLU A 290 5.93 9.01 -5.85
CA GLU A 290 5.56 10.42 -5.89
C GLU A 290 6.62 11.31 -6.55
N GLY A 291 7.88 10.86 -6.62
CA GLY A 291 8.94 11.57 -7.36
C GLY A 291 8.61 11.77 -8.85
N ALA A 292 7.68 11.00 -9.42
CA ALA A 292 7.22 11.17 -10.80
C ALA A 292 6.06 12.19 -10.94
N ILE A 293 5.43 12.64 -9.85
CA ILE A 293 4.27 13.54 -9.88
C ILE A 293 4.57 14.86 -10.61
N PRO A 294 5.69 15.57 -10.35
CA PRO A 294 5.97 16.83 -11.04
C PRO A 294 5.98 16.69 -12.58
N TYR A 295 6.54 15.58 -13.08
CA TYR A 295 6.59 15.26 -14.50
C TYR A 295 5.21 14.93 -15.07
N ALA A 296 4.43 14.11 -14.36
CA ALA A 296 3.08 13.74 -14.78
C ALA A 296 2.09 14.93 -14.70
N ALA A 297 2.33 15.89 -13.81
CA ALA A 297 1.51 17.09 -13.71
C ALA A 297 1.70 18.03 -14.92
N GLU A 298 2.91 18.06 -15.50
CA GLU A 298 3.19 18.87 -16.68
C GLU A 298 2.61 18.26 -17.97
N ASP A 299 2.77 16.94 -18.18
CA ASP A 299 2.26 16.26 -19.38
C ASP A 299 1.66 14.87 -19.06
N PRO A 300 0.44 14.82 -18.47
CA PRO A 300 -0.14 13.58 -17.96
C PRO A 300 -0.45 12.57 -19.07
N LEU A 301 -0.86 13.03 -20.25
CA LEU A 301 -1.28 12.17 -21.35
C LEU A 301 -0.13 11.38 -21.96
N ARG A 302 1.10 11.88 -21.84
CA ARG A 302 2.30 11.25 -22.41
C ARG A 302 3.15 10.58 -21.35
N VAL A 303 3.24 11.18 -20.17
CA VAL A 303 4.03 10.64 -19.06
C VAL A 303 3.38 9.40 -18.48
N ILE A 304 2.10 9.46 -18.05
CA ILE A 304 1.44 8.35 -17.34
C ILE A 304 1.46 7.03 -18.14
N PRO A 305 1.14 7.00 -19.45
CA PRO A 305 1.25 5.76 -20.22
C PRO A 305 2.68 5.21 -20.28
N GLY A 306 3.69 6.07 -20.35
CA GLY A 306 5.10 5.67 -20.30
C GLY A 306 5.49 5.07 -18.95
N LEU A 307 5.03 5.69 -17.85
CA LEU A 307 5.21 5.15 -16.49
C LEU A 307 4.56 3.76 -16.38
N MET A 308 3.30 3.63 -16.80
CA MET A 308 2.57 2.37 -16.78
C MET A 308 3.26 1.28 -17.59
N ALA A 309 3.77 1.59 -18.78
CA ALA A 309 4.47 0.63 -19.62
C ALA A 309 5.72 0.07 -18.94
N GLY A 310 6.58 0.93 -18.39
CA GLY A 310 7.79 0.50 -17.69
C GLY A 310 7.48 -0.31 -16.42
N SER A 311 6.54 0.15 -15.60
CA SER A 311 6.13 -0.57 -14.39
C SER A 311 5.46 -1.91 -14.69
N ALA A 312 4.60 -1.98 -15.71
CA ALA A 312 3.94 -3.22 -16.14
C ALA A 312 4.95 -4.27 -16.63
N ILE A 313 5.93 -3.85 -17.43
CA ILE A 313 6.99 -4.73 -17.92
C ILE A 313 7.88 -5.19 -16.76
N ALA A 314 8.26 -4.28 -15.85
CA ALA A 314 9.08 -4.62 -14.70
C ALA A 314 8.39 -5.61 -13.74
N ALA A 315 7.13 -5.36 -13.39
CA ALA A 315 6.35 -6.29 -12.55
C ALA A 315 6.17 -7.66 -13.22
N SER A 316 5.87 -7.68 -14.53
CA SER A 316 5.73 -8.93 -15.28
C SER A 316 7.05 -9.72 -15.31
N ALA A 317 8.18 -9.03 -15.56
CA ALA A 317 9.50 -9.64 -15.50
C ALA A 317 9.81 -10.17 -14.09
N SER A 318 9.49 -9.42 -13.04
CA SER A 318 9.66 -9.87 -11.65
C SER A 318 8.92 -11.17 -11.35
N LEU A 319 7.65 -11.27 -11.77
CA LEU A 319 6.85 -12.48 -11.52
C LEU A 319 7.31 -13.66 -12.38
N LEU A 320 7.70 -13.43 -13.64
CA LEU A 320 8.25 -14.48 -14.51
C LEU A 320 9.58 -15.04 -14.01
N LEU A 321 10.39 -14.19 -13.38
CA LEU A 321 11.68 -14.54 -12.80
C LEU A 321 11.56 -15.05 -11.35
N GLU A 322 10.33 -15.17 -10.84
CA GLU A 322 10.03 -15.68 -9.49
C GLU A 322 10.80 -14.93 -8.40
N ILE A 323 10.95 -13.61 -8.57
CA ILE A 323 11.60 -12.75 -7.58
C ILE A 323 10.66 -12.58 -6.40
N THR A 324 11.14 -12.87 -5.20
CA THR A 324 10.39 -12.73 -3.95
C THR A 324 10.92 -11.57 -3.11
N MET A 325 10.03 -10.98 -2.31
CA MET A 325 10.40 -9.94 -1.36
C MET A 325 9.60 -10.13 -0.05
N PRO A 326 10.23 -10.62 1.03
CA PRO A 326 9.54 -10.85 2.30
C PRO A 326 9.27 -9.57 3.09
N ALA A 327 10.00 -8.48 2.81
CA ALA A 327 9.75 -7.19 3.43
C ALA A 327 8.74 -6.37 2.62
N PRO A 328 7.64 -5.91 3.21
CA PRO A 328 6.57 -5.26 2.47
C PRO A 328 6.90 -3.83 2.00
N HIS A 329 7.92 -3.20 2.57
CA HIS A 329 8.25 -1.81 2.28
C HIS A 329 9.70 -1.49 2.67
N GLY A 330 10.29 -0.46 2.04
CA GLY A 330 11.66 -0.01 2.30
C GLY A 330 12.56 0.08 1.06
N GLY A 331 12.02 -0.11 -0.14
CA GLY A 331 12.71 0.10 -1.41
C GLY A 331 14.04 -0.66 -1.54
N ILE A 332 15.08 0.02 -2.01
CA ILE A 332 16.40 -0.57 -2.22
C ILE A 332 17.04 -1.03 -0.90
N PHE A 333 16.66 -0.45 0.24
CA PHE A 333 17.23 -0.78 1.54
C PHE A 333 16.88 -2.21 1.98
N VAL A 334 15.77 -2.76 1.48
CA VAL A 334 15.34 -4.13 1.77
C VAL A 334 15.68 -5.11 0.64
N MET A 335 16.30 -4.65 -0.45
CA MET A 335 16.75 -5.48 -1.58
C MET A 335 17.56 -6.72 -1.13
N PRO A 336 18.48 -6.66 -0.15
CA PRO A 336 19.23 -7.84 0.28
C PRO A 336 18.38 -8.99 0.82
N LEU A 337 17.11 -8.74 1.15
CA LEU A 337 16.17 -9.76 1.61
C LEU A 337 15.49 -10.54 0.49
N SER A 338 15.57 -10.04 -0.75
CA SER A 338 15.04 -10.76 -1.90
C SER A 338 15.78 -12.08 -2.09
N ASN A 339 15.10 -13.09 -2.63
CA ASN A 339 15.76 -14.32 -3.08
C ASN A 339 16.82 -14.06 -4.18
N ALA A 340 16.67 -12.99 -4.96
CA ALA A 340 17.57 -12.63 -6.04
C ALA A 340 17.88 -11.12 -6.05
N PRO A 341 18.67 -10.60 -5.09
CA PRO A 341 18.89 -9.15 -4.91
C PRO A 341 19.41 -8.42 -6.15
N LEU A 342 20.36 -9.03 -6.87
CA LEU A 342 20.91 -8.46 -8.10
C LEU A 342 19.89 -8.43 -9.23
N LEU A 343 19.04 -9.46 -9.31
CA LEU A 343 17.99 -9.53 -10.32
C LEU A 343 16.86 -8.54 -10.01
N PHE A 344 16.51 -8.37 -8.73
CA PHE A 344 15.59 -7.34 -8.25
C PHE A 344 16.04 -5.94 -8.71
N LEU A 345 17.32 -5.60 -8.51
CA LEU A 345 17.89 -4.34 -9.00
C LEU A 345 17.91 -4.27 -10.53
N ALA A 346 18.31 -5.33 -11.23
CA ALA A 346 18.35 -5.36 -12.68
C ALA A 346 16.97 -5.10 -13.31
N VAL A 347 15.90 -5.68 -12.74
CA VAL A 347 14.53 -5.49 -13.23
C VAL A 347 14.03 -4.06 -12.94
N ILE A 348 14.40 -3.44 -11.81
CA ILE A 348 14.12 -2.02 -11.55
C ILE A 348 14.75 -1.15 -12.63
N LEU A 349 16.04 -1.35 -12.92
CA LEU A 349 16.75 -0.58 -13.93
C LEU A 349 16.17 -0.80 -15.32
N PHE A 350 15.85 -2.06 -15.65
CA PHE A 350 15.21 -2.40 -16.93
C PHE A 350 13.88 -1.67 -17.11
N GLY A 351 12.97 -1.76 -16.12
CA GLY A 351 11.70 -1.03 -16.15
C GLY A 351 11.87 0.47 -16.23
N SER A 352 12.85 1.02 -15.51
CA SER A 352 13.17 2.45 -15.53
C SER A 352 13.66 2.92 -16.91
N VAL A 353 14.47 2.10 -17.61
CA VAL A 353 14.88 2.37 -18.99
C VAL A 353 13.68 2.33 -19.94
N ILE A 354 12.78 1.36 -19.79
CA ILE A 354 11.55 1.29 -20.59
C ILE A 354 10.68 2.54 -20.37
N THR A 355 10.48 2.95 -19.11
CA THR A 355 9.81 4.21 -18.79
C THR A 355 10.48 5.38 -19.49
N ALA A 356 11.81 5.47 -19.42
CA ALA A 356 12.55 6.57 -20.03
C ALA A 356 12.37 6.61 -21.56
N VAL A 357 12.57 5.48 -22.23
CA VAL A 357 12.39 5.36 -23.68
C VAL A 357 10.96 5.69 -24.09
N ALA A 358 9.95 5.17 -23.39
CA ALA A 358 8.56 5.41 -23.70
C ALA A 358 8.19 6.90 -23.55
N VAL A 359 8.59 7.53 -22.44
CA VAL A 359 8.30 8.95 -22.20
C VAL A 359 9.06 9.84 -23.17
N THR A 360 10.34 9.58 -23.41
CA THR A 360 11.15 10.34 -24.38
C THR A 360 10.58 10.21 -25.80
N ALA A 361 10.08 9.03 -26.19
CA ALA A 361 9.46 8.85 -27.51
C ALA A 361 8.11 9.56 -27.64
N LEU A 362 7.34 9.65 -26.56
CA LEU A 362 6.01 10.28 -26.57
C LEU A 362 6.08 11.80 -26.45
N LYS A 363 6.95 12.34 -25.57
CA LYS A 363 7.00 13.77 -25.24
C LYS A 363 7.70 14.58 -26.36
N PRO A 364 7.10 15.69 -26.85
CA PRO A 364 7.77 16.61 -27.77
C PRO A 364 8.84 17.45 -27.07
N GLU A 365 9.64 18.20 -27.84
CA GLU A 365 10.55 19.22 -27.31
C GLU A 365 9.76 20.35 -26.61
N ASP A 366 10.27 20.92 -25.53
CA ASP A 366 9.60 22.01 -24.82
C ASP A 366 9.91 23.35 -25.53
N GLU A 367 8.89 23.97 -26.12
CA GLU A 367 9.01 25.24 -26.83
C GLU A 367 9.58 26.37 -25.95
N ARG A 368 9.39 26.30 -24.63
CA ARG A 368 9.96 27.29 -23.69
C ARG A 368 11.48 27.16 -23.59
N VAL A 369 11.99 25.93 -23.56
CA VAL A 369 13.43 25.63 -23.53
C VAL A 369 14.09 26.01 -24.86
N LEU A 370 13.39 25.78 -25.98
CA LEU A 370 13.84 26.22 -27.30
C LEU A 370 13.97 27.76 -27.37
N SER A 371 13.03 28.50 -26.77
CA SER A 371 13.03 29.96 -26.78
C SER A 371 14.18 30.59 -25.97
N ASP A 372 14.56 29.99 -24.82
CA ASP A 372 15.69 30.46 -24.00
C ASP A 372 17.06 30.15 -24.63
N ASN A 373 17.18 29.03 -25.34
CA ASN A 373 18.39 28.70 -26.11
C ASN A 373 18.60 29.61 -27.33
N THR A 374 17.52 30.08 -27.97
CA THR A 374 17.61 31.07 -29.06
C THR A 374 17.94 32.47 -28.60
N ASN A 375 17.56 32.87 -27.37
CA ASN A 375 17.84 34.21 -26.82
C ASN A 375 19.22 34.34 -26.16
N SER A 376 19.87 33.22 -25.79
CA SER A 376 21.22 33.20 -25.24
C SER A 376 22.34 33.11 -26.28
N THR A 377 21.98 32.95 -27.56
CA THR A 377 22.90 32.85 -28.71
C THR A 377 22.95 34.12 -29.59
N THR A 378 22.26 35.19 -29.18
CA THR A 378 22.38 36.56 -29.71
C THR A 378 23.02 37.47 -28.68
#